data_AF-A0A961EUS4-F1
#
_entry.id   AF-A0A961EUS4-F1
#
_cell.length_a   1.000
_cell.length_b   1.000
_cell.length_c   1.000
_cell.angle_alpha   90.00
_cell.angle_beta   90.00
_cell.angle_gamma   90.00
#
_symmetry.space_group_name_H-M   'P 1'
#
loop_
_entity.id
_entity.type
_entity.pdbx_description
1 polymer ?
#
loop_
_entity_poly.entity_id
_entity_poly.type
_entity_poly.pdbx_seq_one_letter_code
_entity_poly.pdbx_strand_id
1 'polypeptide(L)'
;LGPTVEALEFRPGPGGFAGLQKNLFRGPSNAFLLGDYVIVLGMTLEKALFNAELLEKCSKAYVLARLSGQRIKQIPLYVRVIANRRLIKDETRAAASYAMGEIPGGFTAY
;
A
#
# COMPACT_ATOMS: atom_id res chain seq x y z
N LEU A 1 -0.69 1.40 -3.40
CA LEU A 1 -0.87 0.29 -2.44
C LEU A 1 0.06 -0.90 -2.68
N GLY A 2 0.39 -1.26 -3.93
CA GLY A 2 1.11 -2.50 -4.22
C GLY A 2 0.17 -3.57 -4.77
N PRO A 3 0.63 -4.82 -4.95
CA PRO A 3 -0.16 -5.88 -5.58
C PRO A 3 -1.34 -6.36 -4.73
N THR A 4 -1.22 -6.31 -3.40
CA THR A 4 -2.22 -6.76 -2.42
C THR A 4 -2.12 -5.94 -1.13
N VAL A 5 -3.21 -5.89 -0.35
CA VAL A 5 -3.18 -5.45 1.05
C VAL A 5 -2.85 -6.66 1.91
N GLU A 6 -1.75 -6.62 2.65
CA GLU A 6 -1.24 -7.77 3.39
C GLU A 6 -1.75 -7.77 4.84
N ALA A 7 -2.24 -8.91 5.32
CA ALA A 7 -2.57 -9.08 6.73
C ALA A 7 -1.31 -9.47 7.51
N LEU A 8 -1.00 -8.69 8.54
CA LEU A 8 0.12 -8.89 9.43
C LEU A 8 -0.38 -9.26 10.82
N GLU A 9 0.29 -10.22 11.44
CA GLU A 9 0.10 -10.54 12.84
C GLU A 9 1.19 -9.87 13.66
N PHE A 10 0.82 -9.06 14.64
CA PHE A 10 1.77 -8.55 15.61
C PHE A 10 1.87 -9.53 16.78
N ARG A 11 3.08 -10.06 16.99
CA ARG A 11 3.38 -10.85 18.18
C ARG A 11 4.15 -9.97 19.17
N PRO A 12 3.67 -9.71 20.40
CA PRO A 12 4.41 -8.91 21.35
C PRO A 12 5.73 -9.61 21.76
N GLY A 13 6.81 -8.84 21.91
CA GLY A 13 8.14 -9.29 22.32
C GLY A 13 9.27 -8.88 21.37
N PRO A 14 10.55 -9.09 21.75
CA PRO A 14 11.72 -8.59 21.00
C PRO A 14 11.78 -9.05 19.54
N GLY A 15 11.36 -10.28 19.25
CA GLY A 15 11.34 -10.82 17.89
C GLY A 15 10.14 -10.39 17.03
N GLY A 16 9.07 -9.91 17.65
CA GLY A 16 7.84 -9.55 16.93
C GLY A 16 7.93 -8.23 16.20
N PHE A 17 8.57 -7.22 16.81
CA PHE A 17 8.85 -5.96 16.14
C PHE A 17 9.78 -6.12 14.94
N ALA A 18 10.81 -6.98 15.04
CA ALA A 18 11.71 -7.26 13.93
C ALA A 18 10.98 -7.95 12.75
N GLY A 19 10.09 -8.89 13.03
CA GLY A 19 9.24 -9.53 12.02
C GLY A 19 8.30 -8.51 11.34
N LEU A 20 7.68 -7.64 12.13
CA LEU A 20 6.82 -6.57 11.63
C LEU A 20 7.58 -5.59 10.72
N GLN A 21 8.76 -5.13 11.14
CA GLN A 21 9.61 -4.24 10.35
C GLN A 21 10.01 -4.87 9.01
N LYS A 22 10.38 -6.16 9.01
CA LYS A 22 10.74 -6.87 7.78
C LYS A 22 9.60 -6.83 6.76
N ASN A 23 8.37 -7.11 7.20
CA ASN A 23 7.21 -7.12 6.29
C ASN A 23 6.83 -5.70 5.83
N LEU A 24 6.83 -4.73 6.74
CA LEU A 24 6.48 -3.33 6.43
C LEU A 24 7.43 -2.69 5.41
N PHE A 25 8.75 -2.87 5.58
CA PHE A 25 9.73 -2.11 4.81
C PHE A 25 10.37 -2.88 3.65
N ARG A 26 10.26 -4.21 3.61
CA ARG A 26 10.79 -5.03 2.50
C ARG A 26 9.71 -5.67 1.64
N GLY A 27 8.44 -5.52 2.01
CA GLY A 27 7.30 -5.99 1.23
C GLY A 27 7.02 -5.12 0.01
N PRO A 28 6.29 -5.64 -1.00
CA PRO A 28 5.88 -4.87 -2.17
C PRO A 28 4.61 -4.03 -1.92
N SER A 29 4.07 -4.05 -0.69
CA SER A 29 2.83 -3.39 -0.32
C SER A 29 3.07 -2.17 0.56
N ASN A 30 2.20 -1.19 0.41
CA ASN A 30 2.14 0.05 1.18
C ASN A 30 0.89 0.11 2.07
N ALA A 31 0.11 -0.96 2.15
CA ALA A 31 -1.03 -1.03 3.06
C ALA A 31 -1.14 -2.41 3.69
N PHE A 32 -1.34 -2.41 4.99
CA PHE A 32 -1.35 -3.61 5.81
C PHE A 32 -2.50 -3.58 6.80
N LEU A 33 -3.08 -4.74 7.08
CA LEU A 33 -4.02 -4.95 8.17
C LEU A 33 -3.26 -5.50 9.38
N LEU A 34 -3.39 -4.87 10.53
CA LEU A 34 -2.77 -5.29 11.78
C LEU A 34 -3.83 -5.40 12.87
N GLY A 35 -4.46 -6.58 12.97
CA GLY A 35 -5.66 -6.75 13.78
C GLY A 35 -6.77 -5.82 13.30
N ASP A 36 -7.26 -4.96 14.19
CA ASP A 36 -8.30 -3.95 13.89
C ASP A 36 -7.73 -2.65 13.30
N TYR A 37 -6.41 -2.56 13.15
CA TYR A 37 -5.73 -1.37 12.64
C TYR A 37 -5.30 -1.53 11.20
N VAL A 38 -5.11 -0.38 10.54
CA VAL A 38 -4.54 -0.29 9.20
C VAL A 38 -3.23 0.49 9.30
N ILE A 39 -2.17 -0.03 8.70
CA ILE A 39 -0.93 0.69 8.49
C ILE A 39 -0.83 1.06 7.02
N VAL A 40 -0.66 2.34 6.73
CA VAL A 40 -0.46 2.86 5.37
C VAL A 40 0.89 3.55 5.28
N LEU A 41 1.67 3.19 4.27
CA LEU A 41 2.98 3.73 3.99
C LEU A 41 2.93 4.62 2.75
N GLY A 42 3.84 5.59 2.72
CA GLY A 42 4.06 6.47 1.58
C GLY A 42 5.41 7.15 1.72
N MET A 43 6.05 7.42 0.58
CA MET A 43 7.33 8.13 0.56
C MET A 43 7.17 9.61 0.94
N THR A 44 5.96 10.16 0.88
CA THR A 44 5.62 11.51 1.38
C THR A 44 4.28 11.46 2.11
N LEU A 45 3.93 12.54 2.82
CA LEU A 45 2.62 12.66 3.48
C LEU A 45 1.47 12.56 2.47
N GLU A 46 1.58 13.26 1.34
CA GLU A 46 0.56 13.26 0.28
C GLU A 46 0.36 11.86 -0.29
N LYS A 47 1.45 11.12 -0.51
CA LYS A 47 1.37 9.73 -1.00
C LYS A 47 0.74 8.81 0.04
N ALA A 48 1.05 9.00 1.33
CA ALA A 48 0.45 8.21 2.41
C ALA A 48 -1.06 8.49 2.53
N LEU A 49 -1.47 9.77 2.49
CA LEU A 49 -2.89 10.17 2.49
C LEU A 49 -3.63 9.60 1.27
N PHE A 50 -3.05 9.72 0.08
CA PHE A 50 -3.63 9.14 -1.13
C PHE A 50 -3.80 7.62 -1.02
N ASN A 51 -2.78 6.91 -0.53
CA ASN A 51 -2.86 5.47 -0.31
C ASN A 51 -3.97 5.12 0.69
N ALA A 52 -4.15 5.91 1.75
CA ALA A 52 -5.20 5.71 2.74
C ALA A 52 -6.60 5.92 2.13
N GLU A 53 -6.80 6.99 1.37
CA GLU A 53 -8.06 7.24 0.66
C GLU A 53 -8.38 6.12 -0.35
N LEU A 54 -7.37 5.68 -1.12
CA LEU A 54 -7.54 4.61 -2.09
C LEU A 54 -7.95 3.31 -1.41
N LEU A 55 -7.32 2.97 -0.29
CA LEU A 55 -7.67 1.81 0.51
C LEU A 55 -9.11 1.92 1.03
N GLU A 56 -9.50 3.06 1.60
CA GLU A 56 -10.85 3.27 2.12
C GLU A 56 -11.92 3.08 1.03
N LYS A 57 -11.71 3.69 -0.15
CA LYS A 57 -12.61 3.57 -1.31
C LYS A 57 -12.70 2.12 -1.79
N CYS A 58 -11.57 1.42 -1.91
CA CYS A 58 -11.54 0.01 -2.31
C CYS A 58 -12.21 -0.91 -1.28
N SER A 59 -11.99 -0.68 0.01
CA SER A 59 -12.60 -1.46 1.09
C SER A 59 -14.12 -1.31 1.10
N LYS A 60 -14.63 -0.07 0.96
CA LYS A 60 -16.09 0.18 0.83
C LYS A 60 -16.68 -0.56 -0.37
N ALA A 61 -16.05 -0.45 -1.53
CA ALA A 61 -16.50 -1.14 -2.73
C ALA A 61 -16.47 -2.68 -2.58
N TYR A 62 -15.41 -3.21 -1.95
CA TYR A 62 -15.30 -4.65 -1.68
C TYR A 62 -16.41 -5.14 -0.75
N VAL A 63 -16.68 -4.42 0.35
CA VAL A 63 -17.76 -4.77 1.29
C VAL A 63 -19.11 -4.74 0.59
N LEU A 64 -19.43 -3.70 -0.18
CA LEU A 64 -20.67 -3.63 -0.94
C LEU A 64 -20.81 -4.77 -1.96
N ALA A 65 -19.76 -5.06 -2.72
CA ALA A 65 -19.75 -6.17 -3.66
C ALA A 65 -19.91 -7.51 -2.95
N ARG A 66 -19.31 -7.69 -1.76
CA ARG A 66 -19.43 -8.91 -0.96
C ARG A 66 -20.85 -9.11 -0.43
N LEU A 67 -21.49 -8.03 0.03
CA LEU A 67 -22.87 -8.04 0.52
C LEU A 67 -23.89 -8.32 -0.59
N SER A 68 -23.59 -8.01 -1.85
CA SER A 68 -24.46 -8.32 -2.99
C SER A 68 -24.64 -9.82 -3.26
N GLY A 69 -23.82 -10.68 -2.65
CA GLY A 69 -23.79 -12.12 -2.92
C GLY A 69 -23.21 -12.52 -4.28
N GLN A 70 -22.88 -11.56 -5.15
CA GLN A 70 -22.29 -11.83 -6.44
C GLN A 70 -20.80 -12.20 -6.34
N ARG A 71 -20.31 -12.94 -7.34
CA ARG A 71 -18.90 -13.31 -7.44
C ARG A 71 -18.04 -12.08 -7.74
N ILE A 72 -17.21 -11.67 -6.79
CA ILE A 72 -16.22 -10.60 -6.98
C ILE A 72 -15.13 -11.09 -7.94
N LYS A 73 -14.94 -10.36 -9.04
CA LYS A 73 -13.86 -10.63 -10.03
C LYS A 73 -12.59 -9.88 -9.63
N GLN A 74 -11.44 -10.44 -9.97
CA GLN A 74 -10.16 -9.75 -9.82
C GLN A 74 -9.94 -8.73 -10.94
N ILE A 75 -9.14 -7.70 -10.65
CA ILE A 75 -8.66 -6.76 -11.66
C ILE A 75 -7.86 -7.52 -12.73
N PRO A 76 -8.06 -7.24 -14.03
CA PRO A 76 -7.29 -7.86 -15.10
C PRO A 76 -5.78 -7.73 -14.91
N LEU A 77 -5.02 -8.77 -15.30
CA LEU A 77 -3.58 -8.84 -15.05
C LEU A 77 -2.82 -7.65 -15.65
N TYR A 78 -3.11 -7.27 -16.90
CA TYR A 78 -2.41 -6.17 -17.57
C TYR A 78 -2.59 -4.83 -16.84
N VAL A 79 -3.77 -4.57 -16.27
CA VAL A 79 -4.05 -3.37 -15.47
C VAL A 79 -3.19 -3.38 -14.20
N ARG A 80 -3.13 -4.52 -13.50
CA ARG A 80 -2.26 -4.69 -12.31
C ARG A 80 -0.79 -4.45 -12.64
N VAL A 81 -0.30 -4.96 -13.77
CA VAL A 81 1.08 -4.75 -14.22
C VAL A 81 1.37 -3.27 -14.48
N ILE A 82 0.49 -2.57 -15.19
CA ILE A 82 0.65 -1.13 -15.48
C ILE A 82 0.66 -0.32 -14.17
N ALA A 83 -0.28 -0.59 -13.26
CA ALA A 83 -0.37 0.10 -11.98
C ALA A 83 0.88 -0.14 -11.12
N ASN A 84 1.35 -1.38 -11.00
CA ASN A 84 2.55 -1.71 -10.23
C ASN A 84 3.82 -1.08 -10.83
N ARG A 85 3.95 -1.04 -12.17
CA ARG A 85 5.09 -0.36 -12.81
C ARG A 85 5.11 1.14 -12.52
N ARG A 86 3.95 1.80 -12.52
CA ARG A 86 3.83 3.22 -12.15
C ARG A 86 4.22 3.44 -10.69
N LEU A 87 3.73 2.59 -9.78
CA LEU A 87 4.09 2.64 -8.36
C LEU A 87 5.60 2.54 -8.13
N ILE A 88 6.24 1.54 -8.73
CA ILE A 88 7.70 1.33 -8.61
C ILE A 88 8.47 2.54 -9.13
N LYS A 89 8.05 3.10 -10.28
CA LYS A 89 8.68 4.30 -10.84
C LYS A 89 8.58 5.50 -9.89
N ASP A 90 7.41 5.74 -9.31
CA ASP A 90 7.20 6.83 -8.36
C ASP A 90 8.07 6.67 -7.11
N GLU A 91 8.10 5.47 -6.53
CA GLU A 91 8.89 5.16 -5.33
C GLU A 91 10.39 5.26 -5.58
N THR A 92 10.85 4.80 -6.75
CA THR A 92 12.25 4.90 -7.16
C THR A 92 12.66 6.36 -7.30
N ARG A 93 11.80 7.19 -7.91
CA ARG A 93 12.04 8.62 -8.04
C ARG A 93 12.10 9.30 -6.67
N ALA A 94 11.17 8.98 -5.77
CA ALA A 94 11.17 9.55 -4.42
C ALA A 94 12.41 9.13 -3.62
N ALA A 95 12.81 7.85 -3.70
CA ALA A 95 14.03 7.37 -3.08
C ALA A 95 15.29 8.09 -3.60
N ALA A 96 15.35 8.37 -4.91
CA ALA A 96 16.44 9.12 -5.51
C ALA A 96 16.51 10.58 -5.00
N SER A 97 15.37 11.27 -4.89
CA SER A 97 15.32 12.62 -4.29
C SER A 97 15.84 12.61 -2.84
N TYR A 98 15.41 11.65 -2.03
CA TYR A 98 15.92 11.52 -0.65
C TYR A 98 17.42 11.25 -0.60
N ALA A 99 17.95 10.41 -1.50
CA ALA A 99 19.39 10.14 -1.58
C ALA A 99 20.20 11.41 -1.93
N MET A 100 19.58 12.38 -2.61
CA MET A 100 20.18 13.68 -2.91
C MET A 100 19.94 14.74 -1.81
N GLY A 101 19.25 14.39 -0.71
CA GLY A 101 18.88 15.33 0.35
C GLY A 101 17.71 16.24 0.00
N GLU A 102 16.96 15.91 -1.05
CA GLU A 102 15.78 16.66 -1.50
C GLU A 102 14.49 16.04 -0.96
N ILE A 103 13.48 16.89 -0.78
CA ILE A 103 12.11 16.41 -0.51
C ILE A 103 11.49 16.01 -1.86
N PRO A 104 10.98 14.78 -2.02
CA PRO A 104 10.34 14.36 -3.26
C PRO A 104 9.19 15.29 -3.64
N GLY A 105 9.33 15.99 -4.77
CA GLY A 105 8.29 16.84 -5.33
C GLY A 105 7.43 16.10 -6.35
N GLY A 106 6.14 16.46 -6.40
CA GLY A 106 5.22 16.06 -7.47
C GLY A 106 4.71 14.62 -7.33
N PHE A 107 3.60 14.47 -6.63
CA PHE A 107 2.76 13.28 -6.71
C PHE A 107 1.55 13.58 -7.62
N THR A 108 1.47 12.88 -8.77
CA THR A 108 0.30 12.97 -9.65
C THR A 108 -0.65 11.82 -9.33
N ALA A 109 -1.78 12.14 -8.71
CA ALA A 109 -2.78 11.16 -8.27
C ALA A 109 -3.63 10.58 -9.42
N TYR A 110 -3.63 11.24 -10.59
CA TYR A 110 -4.52 10.96 -11.73
C TYR A 110 -3.79 11.05 -13.08
#